data_AF-A0A842T308-F1
#
_entry.id   AF-A0A842T308-F1
#
_cell.length_a   1.000
_cell.length_b   1.000
_cell.length_c   1.000
_cell.angle_alpha   90.00
_cell.angle_beta   90.00
_cell.angle_gamma   90.00
#
_symmetry.space_group_name_H-M   'P 1'
#
loop_
_entity.id
_entity.type
_entity.pdbx_description
1 polymer ?
#
loop_
_entity_poly.entity_id
_entity_poly.type
_entity_poly.pdbx_seq_one_letter_code
_entity_poly.pdbx_strand_id
1 'polypeptide(L)'
;MQSETEKALREILGEGFDGLNENLRARMLGCRPETIGKSHEKLIELGLTPEKIATQAQLLGMNPETIRRNAEALQDLGLAKEKIATQAQLLGMNPETIRRNAEALQDLGLTKQKIASQAHLLGRDPDTIRRNYESLRRFFSRETILQNPALLGNSGQTVRSSV
;
A
#
# COMPACT_ATOMS: atom_id res chain seq x y z
N MET A 1 5.36 -17.56 -30.64
CA MET A 1 3.99 -17.61 -30.07
C MET A 1 3.98 -16.74 -28.84
N GLN A 2 3.05 -15.78 -28.73
CA GLN A 2 2.83 -15.07 -27.47
C GLN A 2 2.25 -16.06 -26.46
N SER A 3 2.72 -16.01 -25.20
CA SER A 3 2.16 -16.85 -24.14
C SER A 3 0.73 -16.40 -23.81
N GLU A 4 -0.13 -17.31 -23.36
CA GLU A 4 -1.49 -16.97 -22.92
C GLU A 4 -1.48 -15.93 -21.78
N THR A 5 -0.46 -15.98 -20.92
CA THR A 5 -0.23 -14.98 -19.88
C THR A 5 0.04 -13.59 -20.46
N GLU A 6 0.83 -13.49 -21.52
CA GLU A 6 1.10 -12.21 -22.18
C GLU A 6 -0.18 -11.61 -22.77
N LYS A 7 -1.04 -12.43 -23.39
CA LYS A 7 -2.33 -11.98 -23.93
C LYS A 7 -3.22 -11.43 -22.82
N ALA A 8 -3.38 -12.17 -21.72
CA ALA A 8 -4.19 -11.75 -20.58
C ALA A 8 -3.68 -10.42 -19.97
N LEU A 9 -2.36 -10.27 -19.84
CA LEU A 9 -1.76 -9.04 -19.33
C LEU A 9 -1.97 -7.86 -20.28
N ARG A 10 -1.87 -8.06 -21.59
CA ARG A 10 -2.15 -7.02 -22.60
C ARG A 10 -3.62 -6.61 -22.62
N GLU A 11 -4.54 -7.56 -22.41
CA GLU A 11 -5.97 -7.26 -22.31
C GLU A 11 -6.30 -6.41 -21.08
N ILE A 12 -5.68 -6.70 -19.94
CA ILE A 12 -5.91 -5.99 -18.68
C ILE A 12 -5.20 -4.63 -18.64
N LEU A 13 -3.93 -4.58 -19.04
CA LEU A 13 -3.07 -3.40 -18.89
C LEU A 13 -3.06 -2.49 -20.11
N GLY A 14 -3.48 -2.97 -21.28
CA GLY A 14 -3.39 -2.23 -22.54
C GLY A 14 -1.96 -1.73 -22.81
N GLU A 15 -1.83 -0.44 -23.11
CA GLU A 15 -0.55 0.24 -23.33
C GLU A 15 0.36 0.21 -22.09
N GLY A 16 -0.22 0.07 -20.89
CA GLY A 16 0.53 -0.05 -19.64
C GLY A 16 1.42 -1.29 -19.56
N PHE A 17 1.14 -2.32 -20.37
CA PHE A 17 1.96 -3.54 -20.43
C PHE A 17 3.37 -3.26 -21.00
N ASP A 18 3.46 -2.42 -22.03
CA ASP A 18 4.74 -2.14 -22.69
C ASP A 18 5.62 -1.17 -21.86
N GLY A 19 5.01 -0.43 -20.93
CA GLY A 19 5.70 0.43 -19.96
C GLY A 19 6.23 -0.31 -18.71
N LEU A 20 6.01 -1.61 -18.59
CA LEU A 20 6.51 -2.39 -17.46
C LEU A 20 8.03 -2.54 -17.53
N ASN A 21 8.69 -2.41 -16.38
CA ASN A 21 10.11 -2.74 -16.31
C ASN A 21 10.33 -4.24 -16.62
N GLU A 22 11.49 -4.54 -17.21
CA GLU A 22 11.83 -5.87 -17.71
C GLU A 22 11.68 -6.97 -16.65
N ASN A 23 12.14 -6.70 -15.42
CA ASN A 23 12.06 -7.65 -14.29
C ASN A 23 10.61 -7.96 -13.91
N LEU A 24 9.75 -6.94 -13.83
CA LEU A 24 8.34 -7.10 -13.51
C LEU A 24 7.62 -7.86 -14.62
N ARG A 25 7.88 -7.50 -15.88
CA ARG A 25 7.31 -8.19 -17.04
C ARG A 25 7.70 -9.67 -17.03
N ALA A 26 8.99 -9.99 -16.86
CA ALA A 26 9.46 -11.36 -16.77
C ALA A 26 8.79 -12.15 -15.63
N ARG A 27 8.66 -11.53 -14.45
CA ARG A 27 7.99 -12.14 -13.30
C ARG A 27 6.52 -12.46 -13.59
N MET A 28 5.80 -11.52 -14.20
CA MET A 28 4.38 -11.69 -14.51
C MET A 28 4.15 -12.69 -15.65
N LEU A 29 5.03 -12.75 -16.65
CA LEU A 29 4.97 -13.75 -17.71
C LEU A 29 5.19 -15.18 -17.18
N GLY A 30 5.89 -15.32 -16.05
CA GLY A 30 6.01 -16.59 -15.33
C GLY A 30 4.77 -16.99 -14.53
N CYS A 31 3.78 -16.10 -14.36
CA CYS A 31 2.52 -16.40 -13.70
C CYS A 31 1.57 -17.15 -14.64
N ARG A 32 0.64 -17.91 -14.06
CA ARG A 32 -0.45 -18.53 -14.81
C ARG A 32 -1.50 -17.49 -15.21
N PRO A 33 -2.07 -17.54 -16.42
CA PRO A 33 -3.07 -16.56 -16.86
C PRO A 33 -4.30 -16.54 -15.94
N GLU A 34 -4.69 -17.68 -15.37
CA GLU A 34 -5.82 -17.75 -14.43
C GLU A 34 -5.52 -17.03 -13.11
N THR A 35 -4.24 -16.95 -12.71
CA THR A 35 -3.83 -16.19 -11.51
C THR A 35 -3.95 -14.70 -11.77
N ILE A 36 -3.49 -14.24 -12.95
CA ILE A 36 -3.62 -12.84 -13.37
C ILE A 36 -5.10 -12.43 -13.40
N GLY A 37 -5.98 -13.24 -14.02
CA GLY A 37 -7.40 -12.96 -14.10
C GLY A 37 -8.08 -12.87 -12.72
N LYS A 38 -7.85 -13.85 -11.84
CA LYS A 38 -8.41 -13.84 -10.48
C LYS A 38 -7.91 -12.68 -9.63
N SER A 39 -6.63 -12.33 -9.75
CA SER A 39 -6.06 -11.18 -9.07
C SER A 39 -6.65 -9.88 -9.60
N HIS A 40 -6.85 -9.76 -10.91
CA HIS A 40 -7.53 -8.62 -11.52
C HIS A 40 -8.96 -8.45 -10.99
N GLU A 41 -9.77 -9.51 -11.02
CA GLU A 41 -11.13 -9.51 -10.47
C GLU A 41 -11.16 -9.06 -9.00
N LYS A 42 -10.23 -9.58 -8.19
CA LYS A 42 -10.13 -9.19 -6.77
C LYS A 42 -9.79 -7.71 -6.59
N LEU A 43 -8.91 -7.15 -7.42
CA LEU A 43 -8.55 -5.74 -7.35
C LEU A 43 -9.73 -4.85 -7.75
N ILE A 44 -10.52 -5.24 -8.75
CA ILE A 44 -11.75 -4.55 -9.13
C ILE A 44 -12.79 -4.61 -8.00
N GLU A 45 -12.98 -5.77 -7.35
CA GLU A 45 -13.88 -5.92 -6.19
C GLU A 45 -13.48 -5.05 -4.98
N LEU A 46 -12.19 -4.75 -4.85
CA LEU A 46 -11.65 -3.83 -3.84
C LEU A 46 -11.81 -2.36 -4.23
N GLY A 47 -12.33 -2.07 -5.43
CA GLY A 47 -12.62 -0.73 -5.92
C GLY A 47 -11.44 -0.06 -6.63
N LEU A 48 -10.41 -0.80 -7.05
CA LEU A 48 -9.33 -0.23 -7.86
C LEU A 48 -9.83 0.04 -9.29
N THR A 49 -9.46 1.18 -9.85
CA THR A 49 -9.70 1.48 -11.26
C THR A 49 -8.67 0.76 -12.15
N PRO A 50 -8.99 0.50 -13.43
CA PRO A 50 -8.03 -0.06 -14.38
C PRO A 50 -6.70 0.72 -14.44
N GLU A 51 -6.77 2.05 -14.40
CA GLU A 51 -5.59 2.92 -14.37
C GLU A 51 -4.74 2.68 -13.11
N LYS A 52 -5.38 2.55 -11.94
CA LYS A 52 -4.67 2.26 -10.70
C LYS A 52 -4.03 0.88 -10.74
N ILE A 53 -4.71 -0.12 -11.29
CA ILE A 53 -4.18 -1.47 -11.50
C ILE A 53 -2.99 -1.43 -12.44
N ALA A 54 -3.02 -0.63 -13.50
CA ALA A 54 -1.89 -0.49 -14.42
C ALA A 54 -0.66 0.11 -13.73
N THR A 55 -0.84 1.14 -12.89
CA THR A 55 0.26 1.70 -12.09
C THR A 55 0.74 0.78 -10.97
N GLN A 56 -0.03 -0.25 -10.62
CA GLN A 56 0.28 -1.24 -9.59
C GLN A 56 0.29 -2.66 -10.18
N ALA A 57 0.77 -2.80 -11.42
CA ALA A 57 0.70 -4.04 -12.18
C ALA A 57 1.33 -5.24 -11.46
N GLN A 58 2.28 -5.00 -10.54
CA GLN A 58 2.85 -6.05 -9.71
C GLN A 58 1.84 -6.82 -8.85
N LEU A 59 0.68 -6.22 -8.54
CA LEU A 59 -0.40 -6.89 -7.81
C LEU A 59 -1.06 -7.99 -8.64
N LEU A 60 -1.08 -7.86 -9.98
CA LEU A 60 -1.68 -8.89 -10.85
C LEU A 60 -0.91 -10.22 -10.78
N GLY A 61 0.41 -10.15 -10.61
CA GLY A 61 1.25 -11.34 -10.43
C GLY A 61 1.23 -11.93 -9.02
N MET A 62 0.49 -11.35 -8.07
CA MET A 62 0.35 -11.90 -6.73
C MET A 62 -0.72 -12.98 -6.67
N ASN A 63 -0.64 -13.84 -5.65
CA ASN A 63 -1.72 -14.79 -5.37
C ASN A 63 -2.98 -14.02 -4.92
N PRO A 64 -4.15 -14.26 -5.54
CA PRO A 64 -5.39 -13.56 -5.18
C PRO A 64 -5.79 -13.77 -3.71
N GLU A 65 -5.46 -14.92 -3.11
CA GLU A 65 -5.71 -15.16 -1.68
C GLU A 65 -4.83 -14.28 -0.79
N THR A 66 -3.60 -13.96 -1.22
CA THR A 66 -2.74 -13.01 -0.51
C THR A 66 -3.31 -11.61 -0.58
N ILE A 67 -3.80 -11.18 -1.74
CA ILE A 67 -4.46 -9.87 -1.91
C ILE A 67 -5.69 -9.79 -0.99
N ARG A 68 -6.52 -10.84 -0.96
CA ARG A 68 -7.70 -10.91 -0.08
C ARG A 68 -7.33 -10.79 1.39
N ARG A 69 -6.38 -11.60 1.87
CA ARG A 69 -5.92 -11.56 3.27
C ARG A 69 -5.34 -10.20 3.66
N ASN A 70 -4.59 -9.57 2.75
CA ASN A 70 -4.07 -8.23 2.98
C ASN A 70 -5.18 -7.19 3.06
N ALA A 71 -6.19 -7.26 2.19
CA ALA A 71 -7.34 -6.38 2.26
C ALA A 71 -8.15 -6.56 3.56
N GLU A 72 -8.36 -7.80 4.01
CA GLU A 72 -9.02 -8.11 5.28
C GLU A 72 -8.26 -7.54 6.47
N ALA A 73 -6.94 -7.75 6.52
CA ALA A 73 -6.09 -7.18 7.57
C ALA A 73 -6.16 -5.64 7.61
N LEU A 74 -6.22 -4.99 6.44
CA LEU A 74 -6.39 -3.53 6.36
C LEU A 74 -7.79 -3.10 6.83
N GLN A 75 -8.83 -3.86 6.52
CA GLN A 75 -10.20 -3.60 7.01
C GLN A 75 -10.29 -3.77 8.53
N ASP A 76 -9.62 -4.77 9.10
CA ASP A 76 -9.55 -4.99 10.56
C ASP A 76 -8.83 -3.85 11.31
N LEU A 77 -7.94 -3.14 10.60
CA LEU A 77 -7.31 -1.90 11.08
C LEU A 77 -8.23 -0.67 10.96
N GLY A 78 -9.41 -0.83 10.35
CA GLY A 78 -10.43 0.21 10.20
C GLY A 78 -10.36 0.95 8.87
N LEU A 79 -9.64 0.47 7.86
CA LEU A 79 -9.60 1.11 6.54
C LEU A 79 -10.85 0.72 5.74
N ALA A 80 -11.57 1.71 5.24
CA ALA A 80 -12.63 1.52 4.26
C ALA A 80 -12.06 1.05 2.91
N LYS A 81 -12.88 0.36 2.10
CA LYS A 81 -12.46 -0.18 0.78
C LYS A 81 -11.92 0.92 -0.12
N GLU A 82 -12.57 2.08 -0.18
CA GLU A 82 -12.12 3.24 -0.96
C GLU A 82 -10.70 3.70 -0.55
N LYS A 83 -10.41 3.67 0.76
CA LYS A 83 -9.08 4.03 1.27
C LYS A 83 -8.03 2.97 0.89
N ILE A 84 -8.40 1.69 0.90
CA ILE A 84 -7.53 0.60 0.44
C ILE A 84 -7.23 0.74 -1.06
N ALA A 85 -8.22 1.06 -1.88
CA ALA A 85 -8.04 1.29 -3.32
C ALA A 85 -7.08 2.45 -3.61
N THR A 86 -7.22 3.57 -2.88
CA THR A 86 -6.28 4.71 -3.02
C THR A 86 -4.86 4.35 -2.56
N GLN A 87 -4.74 3.48 -1.55
CA GLN A 87 -3.48 2.98 -0.97
C GLN A 87 -3.14 1.56 -1.45
N ALA A 88 -3.39 1.26 -2.73
CA ALA A 88 -3.23 -0.07 -3.31
C ALA A 88 -1.84 -0.69 -3.10
N GLN A 89 -0.79 0.11 -2.91
CA GLN A 89 0.55 -0.41 -2.60
C GLN A 89 0.59 -1.22 -1.29
N LEU A 90 -0.30 -0.94 -0.31
CA LEU A 90 -0.39 -1.72 0.92
C LEU A 90 -0.84 -3.17 0.65
N LEU A 91 -1.66 -3.41 -0.39
CA LEU A 91 -2.06 -4.75 -0.79
C LEU A 91 -0.87 -5.60 -1.26
N GLY A 92 0.20 -4.95 -1.72
CA GLY A 92 1.43 -5.61 -2.16
C GLY A 92 2.41 -5.92 -1.01
N MET A 93 2.15 -5.44 0.20
CA MET A 93 3.05 -5.62 1.33
C MET A 93 2.83 -6.98 2.02
N ASN A 94 3.82 -7.43 2.78
CA ASN A 94 3.66 -8.59 3.64
C ASN A 94 2.68 -8.24 4.78
N PRO A 95 1.63 -9.05 5.06
CA PRO A 95 0.65 -8.77 6.11
C PRO A 95 1.28 -8.62 7.50
N GLU A 96 2.35 -9.37 7.81
CA GLU A 96 3.05 -9.25 9.09
C GLU A 96 3.79 -7.91 9.19
N THR A 97 4.30 -7.37 8.07
CA THR A 97 4.87 -6.03 8.05
C THR A 97 3.80 -4.97 8.32
N ILE A 98 2.62 -5.07 7.72
CA ILE A 98 1.51 -4.14 7.96
C ILE A 98 1.09 -4.18 9.44
N ARG A 99 0.95 -5.39 10.01
CA ARG A 99 0.60 -5.57 11.43
C ARG A 99 1.65 -4.94 12.34
N ARG A 100 2.94 -5.26 12.14
CA ARG A 100 4.05 -4.69 12.93
C ARG A 100 4.08 -3.16 12.84
N ASN A 101 3.83 -2.60 11.66
CA ASN A 101 3.80 -1.15 11.47
C ASN A 101 2.60 -0.52 12.19
N ALA A 102 1.43 -1.18 12.16
CA ALA A 102 0.25 -0.73 12.89
C ALA A 102 0.46 -0.79 14.41
N GLU A 103 1.07 -1.86 14.94
CA GLU A 103 1.44 -2.00 16.35
C GLU A 103 2.42 -0.89 16.77
N ALA A 104 3.46 -0.63 15.99
CA ALA A 104 4.41 0.45 16.28
C ALA A 104 3.73 1.84 16.32
N LEU A 105 2.74 2.09 15.46
CA LEU A 105 1.95 3.33 15.48
C LEU A 105 1.03 3.40 16.73
N GLN A 106 0.47 2.28 17.16
CA GLN A 106 -0.32 2.18 18.38
C GLN A 106 0.54 2.40 19.63
N ASP A 107 1.76 1.86 19.66
CA ASP A 107 2.71 2.07 20.76
C ASP A 107 3.11 3.54 20.93
N LEU A 108 3.14 4.31 19.83
CA LEU A 108 3.34 5.76 19.89
C LEU A 108 2.13 6.49 20.50
N GLY A 109 0.96 5.85 20.51
CA GLY A 109 -0.30 6.34 21.07
C GLY A 109 -1.34 6.73 20.03
N LEU A 110 -1.21 6.29 18.77
CA LEU A 110 -2.24 6.51 17.77
C LEU A 110 -3.38 5.50 17.92
N THR A 111 -4.61 5.99 17.82
CA THR A 111 -5.80 5.14 17.77
C THR A 111 -5.92 4.48 16.39
N LYS A 112 -6.60 3.33 16.31
CA LYS A 112 -6.90 2.66 15.03
C LYS A 112 -7.53 3.62 14.00
N GLN A 113 -8.45 4.48 14.45
CA GLN A 113 -9.09 5.49 13.59
C GLN A 113 -8.08 6.48 12.97
N LYS A 114 -7.09 6.93 13.75
CA LYS A 114 -6.03 7.83 13.26
C LYS A 114 -5.06 7.12 12.32
N ILE A 115 -4.78 5.84 12.58
CA ILE A 115 -3.97 5.01 11.68
C ILE A 115 -4.70 4.80 10.35
N ALA A 116 -5.99 4.48 10.38
CA ALA A 116 -6.81 4.31 9.18
C ALA A 116 -6.91 5.59 8.35
N SER A 117 -7.08 6.76 8.99
CA SER A 117 -7.10 8.04 8.27
C SER A 117 -5.75 8.37 7.62
N GLN A 118 -4.65 7.96 8.25
CA GLN A 118 -3.27 8.08 7.75
C GLN A 118 -2.67 6.75 7.28
N ALA A 119 -3.44 5.97 6.52
CA ALA A 119 -3.04 4.65 6.01
C ALA A 119 -1.66 4.60 5.32
N HIS A 120 -1.20 5.70 4.72
CA HIS A 120 0.14 5.77 4.11
C HIS A 120 1.28 5.51 5.12
N LEU A 121 1.07 5.77 6.42
CA LEU A 121 2.04 5.48 7.48
C LEU A 121 2.24 3.98 7.69
N LEU A 122 1.24 3.14 7.36
CA LEU A 122 1.38 1.68 7.40
C LEU A 122 2.42 1.16 6.40
N GLY A 123 2.67 1.93 5.34
CA GLY A 123 3.70 1.63 4.35
C GLY A 123 5.10 2.17 4.70
N ARG A 124 5.27 2.79 5.88
CA ARG A 124 6.53 3.38 6.31
C ARG A 124 7.27 2.47 7.27
N ASP A 125 8.58 2.54 7.24
CA ASP A 125 9.44 1.85 8.20
C ASP A 125 9.21 2.40 9.63
N PRO A 126 8.95 1.53 10.64
CA PRO A 126 8.68 1.96 12.01
C PRO A 126 9.80 2.77 12.65
N ASP A 127 11.06 2.46 12.36
CA ASP A 127 12.20 3.19 12.92
C ASP A 127 12.27 4.60 12.34
N THR A 128 11.92 4.76 11.06
CA THR A 128 11.78 6.08 10.42
C THR A 128 10.67 6.90 11.07
N ILE A 129 9.50 6.31 11.32
CA ILE A 129 8.40 6.99 12.02
C ILE A 129 8.83 7.40 13.45
N ARG A 130 9.52 6.52 14.17
CA ARG A 130 10.02 6.80 15.52
C ARG A 130 11.03 7.95 15.53
N ARG A 131 11.97 7.98 14.58
CA ARG A 131 12.92 9.10 14.44
C ARG A 131 12.22 10.41 14.13
N ASN A 132 11.20 10.39 13.26
CA ASN A 132 10.40 11.58 12.98
C ASN A 132 9.66 12.06 14.22
N TYR A 133 9.04 11.15 14.98
CA TYR A 133 8.39 11.45 16.26
C TYR A 133 9.36 12.13 17.24
N GLU A 134 10.53 11.55 17.47
CA GLU A 134 11.55 12.11 18.37
C GLU A 134 12.06 13.48 17.91
N SER A 135 12.21 13.68 16.60
CA SER A 135 12.57 14.98 16.05
C SER A 135 11.46 16.02 16.27
N LEU A 136 10.20 15.64 16.08
CA LEU A 136 9.04 16.53 16.26
C LEU A 136 8.83 16.89 17.72
N ARG A 137 9.15 15.98 18.66
CA ARG A 137 9.07 16.20 20.11
C ARG A 137 9.94 17.35 20.62
N ARG A 138 10.93 17.79 19.83
CA ARG A 138 11.74 19.00 20.12
C ARG A 138 10.98 20.30 19.91
N PHE A 139 9.90 20.29 19.13
CA PHE A 139 9.16 21.48 18.71
C PHE A 139 7.68 21.43 19.09
N PHE A 140 7.10 20.24 19.17
CA PHE A 140 5.68 20.02 19.43
C PHE A 140 5.46 19.12 20.64
N SER A 141 4.35 19.35 21.34
CA SER A 141 3.93 18.45 22.41
C SER A 141 3.55 17.07 21.84
N ARG A 142 3.59 16.04 22.69
CA ARG A 142 3.13 14.69 22.29
C ARG A 142 1.70 14.74 21.78
N GLU A 143 0.84 15.48 22.46
CA GLU A 143 -0.57 15.62 22.08
C GLU A 143 -0.70 16.24 20.69
N THR A 144 0.02 17.33 20.39
CA THR A 144 -0.02 17.98 19.07
C THR A 144 0.37 17.02 17.95
N ILE A 145 1.43 16.22 18.15
CA ILE A 145 1.89 15.23 17.16
C ILE A 145 0.84 14.14 16.97
N LEU A 146 0.26 13.62 18.05
CA LEU A 146 -0.76 12.57 17.97
C LEU A 146 -2.10 13.08 17.44
N GLN A 147 -2.42 14.37 17.58
CA GLN A 147 -3.58 14.98 16.91
C GLN A 147 -3.35 15.15 15.40
N ASN A 148 -2.11 15.33 14.98
CA ASN A 148 -1.73 15.51 13.57
C ASN A 148 -0.75 14.41 13.09
N PRO A 149 -1.18 13.14 13.01
CA PRO A 149 -0.32 12.02 12.63
C PRO A 149 0.31 12.15 11.23
N ALA A 150 -0.24 12.97 10.34
CA ALA A 150 0.38 13.28 9.05
C ALA A 150 1.81 13.83 9.18
N LEU A 151 2.14 14.49 10.30
CA LEU A 151 3.48 14.98 10.59
C LEU A 151 4.51 13.85 10.66
N LEU A 152 4.11 12.64 11.06
CA LEU A 152 4.99 11.49 11.20
C LEU A 152 5.52 10.97 9.86
N GLY A 153 4.81 11.27 8.76
CA GLY A 153 5.24 10.94 7.40
C GLY A 153 6.43 11.78 6.94
N ASN A 154 6.67 12.93 7.57
CA ASN A 154 7.71 13.89 7.20
C ASN A 154 8.78 13.99 8.29
N SER A 155 10.02 14.29 7.87
CA SER A 155 11.06 14.62 8.84
C SER A 155 10.75 15.96 9.52
N GLY A 156 11.10 16.10 10.80
CA GLY A 156 10.89 17.35 11.54
C GLY A 156 11.61 18.57 10.90
N GLN A 157 12.69 18.35 10.16
CA GLN A 157 13.36 19.38 9.37
C GLN A 157 12.49 19.86 8.20
N THR A 158 11.86 18.94 7.48
CA THR A 158 10.99 19.26 6.34
C THR A 158 9.76 20.06 6.78
N VAL A 159 9.17 19.73 7.94
CA VAL A 159 8.01 20.45 8.47
C VAL A 159 8.36 21.92 8.78
N ARG A 160 9.55 22.19 9.33
CA ARG A 160 10.01 23.56 9.64
C ARG A 160 10.23 24.42 8.39
N SER A 161 10.62 23.84 7.25
CA SER A 161 10.84 24.59 6.01
C SER A 161 9.53 25.00 5.31
N SER A 162 8.37 24.59 5.83
CA SER A 162 7.05 24.83 5.24
C SER A 162 6.10 25.62 6.14
N VAL A 163 6.59 26.17 7.25
CA VAL A 163 5.88 27.12 8.14
C VAL A 163 6.68 28.40 8.25
#